data_AF-A0A5E7PRL4-F1
#
_entry.id   AF-A0A5E7PRL4-F1
#
_cell.length_a   1.000
_cell.length_b   1.000
_cell.length_c   1.000
_cell.angle_alpha   90.00
_cell.angle_beta   90.00
_cell.angle_gamma   90.00
#
_symmetry.space_group_name_H-M   'P 1'
#
loop_
_entity.id
_entity.type
_entity.pdbx_description
1 polymer ?
#
loop_
_entity_poly.entity_id
_entity_poly.type
_entity_poly.pdbx_seq_one_letter_code
_entity_poly.pdbx_strand_id
1 'polypeptide(L)'
;MDRRLVTPREYDFIDAALVNISKQLLAKQSELSFRGQESVQGMDIAALEAESSKVEKTRTRLSDLRYSTANAEEVYGLAASHEDLAANLVRWRAHAVNMAAEQLALAPPAAIDHDQQVAAIIGGHVVRAPFNLDIDALV
;
A
#
# COMPACT_ATOMS: atom_id res chain seq x y z
N MET A 1 -7.32 5.76 -17.25
CA MET A 1 -6.94 4.98 -16.05
C MET A 1 -8.04 5.29 -15.05
N ASP A 2 -9.26 4.80 -15.31
CA ASP A 2 -10.45 5.45 -14.72
C ASP A 2 -10.97 4.58 -13.58
N ARG A 3 -10.09 4.34 -12.61
CA ARG A 3 -10.46 3.62 -11.39
C ARG A 3 -11.03 4.64 -10.40
N ARG A 4 -12.30 4.45 -10.03
CA ARG A 4 -12.91 5.20 -8.93
C ARG A 4 -12.13 4.95 -7.64
N LEU A 5 -11.91 6.00 -6.86
CA LEU A 5 -11.19 5.90 -5.59
C LEU A 5 -11.93 5.00 -4.58
N VAL A 6 -13.25 5.05 -4.61
CA VAL A 6 -14.12 4.20 -3.78
C VAL A 6 -15.07 3.45 -4.71
N THR A 7 -15.07 2.13 -4.62
CA THR A 7 -16.04 1.32 -5.35
C THR A 7 -17.43 1.46 -4.73
N PRO A 8 -18.52 1.28 -5.49
CA PRO A 8 -19.87 1.33 -4.93
C PRO A 8 -20.06 0.38 -3.74
N ARG A 9 -19.49 -0.83 -3.81
CA ARG A 9 -19.57 -1.82 -2.74
C ARG A 9 -18.84 -1.38 -1.46
N GLU A 10 -17.65 -0.80 -1.60
CA GLU A 10 -16.90 -0.26 -0.46
C GLU A 10 -17.65 0.92 0.17
N TYR A 11 -18.20 1.80 -0.66
CA TYR A 11 -19.02 2.92 -0.21
C TYR A 11 -20.21 2.43 0.62
N ASP A 12 -21.04 1.54 0.06
CA ASP A 12 -22.27 1.07 0.71
C ASP A 12 -21.95 0.36 2.04
N PHE A 13 -20.88 -0.44 2.07
CA PHE A 13 -20.44 -1.15 3.28
C PHE A 13 -20.00 -0.18 4.38
N ILE A 14 -19.17 0.81 4.04
CA ILE A 14 -18.65 1.77 5.02
C ILE A 14 -19.76 2.73 5.47
N ASP A 15 -20.61 3.22 4.56
CA ASP A 15 -21.74 4.09 4.89
C ASP A 15 -22.69 3.40 5.88
N ALA A 16 -23.03 2.14 5.64
CA ALA A 16 -23.87 1.35 6.53
C ALA A 16 -23.24 1.20 7.94
N ALA A 17 -21.92 0.99 8.01
CA ALA A 17 -21.19 0.93 9.27
C ALA A 17 -21.21 2.29 10.01
N LEU A 18 -20.95 3.39 9.31
CA LEU A 18 -20.97 4.75 9.89
C LEU A 18 -22.37 5.14 10.39
N VAL A 19 -23.42 4.77 9.65
CA VAL A 19 -24.81 4.96 10.10
C VAL A 19 -25.09 4.17 11.39
N ASN A 20 -24.59 2.95 11.50
CA ASN A 20 -24.73 2.15 12.71
C ASN A 20 -24.01 2.80 13.89
N ILE A 21 -22.76 3.24 13.69
CA ILE A 21 -21.98 3.93 14.72
C ILE A 21 -22.69 5.21 15.19
N SER A 22 -23.22 6.01 14.27
CA SER A 22 -24.00 7.22 14.62
C SER A 22 -25.20 6.88 15.50
N LYS A 23 -25.95 5.82 15.19
CA LYS A 23 -27.06 5.35 16.04
C LYS A 23 -26.60 4.93 17.43
N GLN A 24 -25.47 4.24 17.53
CA GLN A 24 -24.91 3.81 18.82
C GLN A 24 -24.47 5.01 19.67
N LEU A 25 -23.85 6.02 19.06
CA LEU A 25 -23.45 7.26 19.75
C LEU A 25 -24.67 8.02 20.29
N LEU A 26 -25.73 8.17 19.48
CA LEU A 26 -26.97 8.81 19.90
C LEU A 26 -27.67 8.04 21.03
N ALA A 27 -27.72 6.71 20.93
CA ALA A 27 -28.28 5.86 21.99
C ALA A 27 -27.49 6.05 23.31
N LYS A 28 -26.17 6.08 23.24
CA LYS A 28 -25.30 6.32 24.40
C LYS A 28 -25.49 7.70 25.00
N GLN A 29 -25.62 8.74 24.16
CA GLN A 29 -25.90 10.08 24.61
C GLN A 29 -27.24 10.17 25.35
N SER A 30 -28.28 9.50 24.83
CA SER A 30 -29.60 9.44 25.48
C SER A 30 -29.57 8.68 26.82
N GLU A 31 -28.82 7.58 26.89
CA GLU A 31 -28.63 6.79 28.10
C GLU A 31 -27.95 7.62 29.21
N LEU A 32 -26.92 8.38 28.87
CA LEU A 32 -26.22 9.24 29.82
C LEU A 32 -27.09 10.41 30.26
N SER A 33 -27.80 11.06 29.34
CA SER A 33 -28.70 12.19 29.65
C SER A 33 -29.80 11.80 30.63
N PHE A 34 -30.27 10.55 30.60
CA PHE A 34 -31.30 10.05 31.51
C PHE A 34 -30.77 9.73 32.93
N ARG A 35 -29.46 9.49 33.11
CA ARG A 35 -28.88 9.03 34.39
C ARG A 35 -28.52 10.12 35.40
N GLY A 36 -28.60 11.41 35.06
CA GLY A 36 -28.71 12.52 36.01
C GLY A 36 -27.52 12.80 36.97
N GLN A 37 -26.26 12.54 36.58
CA GLN A 37 -25.08 12.95 37.38
C GLN A 37 -24.24 14.01 36.65
N GLU A 38 -24.27 15.25 37.14
CA GLU A 38 -23.99 16.47 36.36
C GLU A 38 -22.55 16.66 35.82
N SER A 39 -21.50 16.37 36.58
CA SER A 39 -20.15 16.84 36.20
C SER A 39 -19.40 15.89 35.26
N VAL A 40 -19.38 14.59 35.55
CA VAL A 40 -18.67 13.59 34.72
C VAL A 40 -19.46 13.30 33.43
N GLN A 41 -20.80 13.26 33.50
CA GLN A 41 -21.62 13.02 32.30
C GLN A 41 -21.59 14.20 31.32
N GLY A 42 -21.41 15.44 31.78
CA GLY A 42 -21.28 16.59 30.87
C GLY A 42 -20.06 16.46 29.94
N MET A 43 -18.93 15.99 30.48
CA MET A 43 -17.72 15.73 29.68
C MET A 43 -17.93 14.55 28.71
N ASP A 44 -18.57 13.48 29.17
CA ASP A 44 -18.86 12.30 28.34
C ASP A 44 -19.84 12.62 27.20
N ILE A 45 -20.89 13.40 27.47
CA ILE A 45 -21.87 13.84 26.47
C ILE A 45 -21.21 14.72 25.42
N ALA A 46 -20.39 15.69 25.84
CA ALA A 46 -19.65 16.56 24.91
C ALA A 46 -18.67 15.76 24.03
N ALA A 47 -18.01 14.75 24.60
CA ALA A 47 -17.15 13.85 23.84
C ALA A 47 -17.93 13.04 22.80
N LEU A 48 -19.10 12.51 23.15
CA LEU A 48 -19.97 11.77 22.23
C LEU A 48 -20.51 12.66 21.09
N GLU A 49 -20.82 13.92 21.37
CA GLU A 49 -21.24 14.89 20.36
C GLU A 49 -20.09 15.24 19.38
N ALA A 50 -18.88 15.39 19.91
CA ALA A 50 -17.69 15.59 19.09
C ALA A 50 -17.41 14.38 18.19
N GLU A 51 -17.54 13.15 18.69
CA GLU A 51 -17.41 11.94 17.88
C GLU A 51 -18.52 11.83 16.83
N SER A 52 -19.76 12.15 17.18
CA SER A 52 -20.87 12.17 16.21
C SER A 52 -20.60 13.15 15.06
N SER A 53 -20.06 14.33 15.39
CA SER A 53 -19.65 15.32 14.39
C SER A 53 -18.50 14.84 13.50
N LYS A 54 -17.55 14.07 14.04
CA LYS A 54 -16.48 13.46 13.24
C LYS A 54 -16.99 12.37 12.31
N VAL A 55 -17.93 11.54 12.78
CA VAL A 55 -18.58 10.50 11.98
C VAL A 55 -19.31 11.16 10.79
N GLU A 56 -20.07 12.22 11.04
CA GLU A 56 -20.79 12.93 9.97
C GLU A 56 -19.82 13.55 8.95
N LYS A 57 -18.78 14.25 9.40
CA LYS A 57 -17.72 14.78 8.51
C LYS A 57 -17.07 13.68 7.66
N THR A 58 -16.82 12.52 8.25
CA THR A 58 -16.23 11.38 7.55
C THR A 58 -17.19 10.84 6.49
N ARG A 59 -18.48 10.78 6.81
CA ARG A 59 -19.53 10.36 5.88
C ARG A 59 -19.67 11.31 4.69
N THR A 60 -19.67 12.63 4.92
CA THR A 60 -19.67 13.63 3.84
C THR A 60 -18.47 13.43 2.91
N ARG A 61 -17.26 13.33 3.48
CA ARG A 61 -16.03 13.11 2.71
C ARG A 61 -16.08 11.80 1.90
N LEU A 62 -16.63 10.74 2.48
CA LEU A 62 -16.82 9.47 1.78
C LEU A 62 -17.81 9.60 0.61
N SER A 63 -18.85 10.41 0.77
CA SER A 63 -19.82 10.69 -0.30
C SER A 63 -19.19 11.45 -1.48
N ASP A 64 -18.28 12.37 -1.21
CA ASP A 64 -17.55 13.11 -2.25
C ASP A 64 -16.59 12.18 -3.00
N LEU A 65 -15.84 11.34 -2.26
CA LEU A 65 -14.87 10.39 -2.81
C LEU A 65 -15.51 9.34 -3.75
N ARG A 66 -16.79 9.02 -3.56
CA ARG A 66 -17.54 8.08 -4.42
C ARG A 66 -17.57 8.53 -5.89
N TYR A 67 -17.59 9.83 -6.13
CA TYR A 67 -17.64 10.40 -7.48
C TYR A 67 -16.25 10.73 -8.03
N SER A 68 -15.21 10.60 -7.20
CA SER A 68 -13.84 10.91 -7.59
C SER A 68 -13.13 9.70 -8.20
N THR A 69 -12.33 9.98 -9.23
CA THR A 69 -11.45 9.01 -9.92
C THR A 69 -10.00 9.36 -9.62
N ALA A 70 -9.18 8.34 -9.42
CA ALA A 70 -7.77 8.55 -9.16
C ALA A 70 -7.09 9.25 -10.34
N ASN A 71 -6.43 10.39 -10.08
CA ASN A 71 -5.62 11.07 -11.09
C ASN A 71 -4.17 10.52 -11.11
N ALA A 72 -3.49 10.66 -12.25
CA ALA A 72 -2.07 10.32 -12.38
C ALA A 72 -1.19 11.08 -11.36
N GLU A 73 -1.49 12.35 -11.06
CA GLU A 73 -0.77 13.13 -10.05
C GLU A 73 -0.98 12.59 -8.63
N GLU A 74 -2.18 12.11 -8.31
CA GLU A 74 -2.47 11.51 -6.99
C GLU A 74 -1.78 10.15 -6.83
N VAL A 75 -1.63 9.40 -7.93
CA VAL A 75 -1.04 8.05 -7.92
C VAL A 75 0.49 8.08 -8.03
N TYR A 76 1.02 8.95 -8.89
CA TYR A 76 2.45 8.98 -9.25
C TYR A 76 3.17 10.24 -8.74
N GLY A 77 2.46 11.18 -8.11
CA GLY A 77 3.05 12.41 -7.57
C GLY A 77 3.77 13.21 -8.65
N LEU A 78 4.98 13.68 -8.33
CA LEU A 78 5.82 14.43 -9.26
C LEU A 78 6.18 13.64 -10.53
N ALA A 79 6.19 12.30 -10.46
CA ALA A 79 6.49 11.48 -11.63
C ALA A 79 5.34 11.51 -12.67
N ALA A 80 4.14 11.97 -12.30
CA ALA A 80 3.01 12.11 -13.20
C ALA A 80 3.28 13.04 -14.39
N SER A 81 4.13 14.05 -14.20
CA SER A 81 4.51 15.00 -15.25
C SER A 81 5.76 14.60 -16.03
N HIS A 82 6.41 13.49 -15.67
CA HIS A 82 7.62 13.03 -16.33
C HIS A 82 7.30 12.33 -17.65
N GLU A 83 7.97 12.72 -18.74
CA GLU A 83 7.72 12.20 -20.09
C GLU A 83 7.91 10.67 -20.20
N ASP A 84 8.90 10.13 -19.48
CA ASP A 84 9.19 8.69 -19.45
C ASP A 84 8.21 7.83 -18.66
N LEU A 85 7.24 8.44 -17.94
CA LEU A 85 6.33 7.67 -17.07
C LEU A 85 5.60 6.57 -17.86
N ALA A 86 5.13 6.88 -19.07
CA ALA A 86 4.41 5.92 -19.90
C ALA A 86 5.29 4.70 -20.28
N ALA A 87 6.52 4.95 -20.71
CA ALA A 87 7.47 3.89 -21.07
C ALA A 87 7.88 3.05 -19.85
N ASN A 88 8.12 3.70 -18.72
CA ASN A 88 8.46 3.03 -17.46
C ASN A 88 7.32 2.15 -16.96
N LEU A 89 6.06 2.59 -17.08
CA LEU A 89 4.89 1.79 -16.70
C LEU A 89 4.71 0.56 -17.59
N VAL A 90 4.98 0.67 -18.89
CA VAL A 90 4.95 -0.48 -19.81
C VAL A 90 5.99 -1.51 -19.39
N ARG A 91 7.24 -1.07 -19.17
CA ARG A 91 8.32 -1.96 -18.71
C ARG A 91 7.99 -2.59 -17.35
N TRP A 92 7.46 -1.80 -16.41
CA TRP A 92 7.07 -2.28 -15.09
C TRP A 92 6.00 -3.38 -15.16
N ARG A 93 4.96 -3.19 -16.00
CA ARG A 93 3.87 -4.16 -16.19
C ARG A 93 4.28 -5.42 -16.94
N ALA A 94 5.34 -5.37 -17.74
CA ALA A 94 5.86 -6.55 -18.44
C ALA A 94 6.47 -7.59 -17.48
N HIS A 95 6.88 -7.18 -16.27
CA HIS A 95 7.42 -8.09 -15.27
C HIS A 95 6.31 -8.71 -14.42
N ALA A 96 6.09 -10.02 -14.58
CA ALA A 96 5.04 -10.77 -13.86
C ALA A 96 5.12 -10.64 -12.33
N VAL A 97 6.34 -10.53 -11.78
CA VAL A 97 6.57 -10.32 -10.33
C VAL A 97 5.94 -9.02 -9.84
N ASN A 98 5.99 -7.96 -10.66
CA ASN A 98 5.39 -6.67 -10.31
C ASN A 98 3.86 -6.69 -10.38
N MET A 99 3.28 -7.66 -11.09
CA MET A 99 1.84 -7.83 -11.26
C MET A 99 1.25 -8.86 -10.29
N ALA A 100 2.04 -9.41 -9.38
CA ALA A 100 1.56 -10.32 -8.35
C ALA A 100 0.55 -9.62 -7.41
N ALA A 101 -0.45 -10.37 -6.93
CA ALA A 101 -1.48 -9.85 -6.01
C ALA A 101 -0.87 -9.34 -4.69
N GLU A 102 0.24 -9.96 -4.26
CA GLU A 102 1.05 -9.53 -3.14
C GLU A 102 2.43 -9.11 -3.68
N GLN A 103 2.72 -7.82 -3.66
CA GLN A 103 4.02 -7.26 -4.05
C GLN A 103 5.01 -7.34 -2.89
N LEU A 104 5.25 -8.54 -2.37
CA LEU A 104 6.27 -8.75 -1.36
C LEU A 104 7.64 -8.52 -1.99
N ALA A 105 8.47 -7.72 -1.33
CA ALA A 105 9.88 -7.59 -1.69
C ALA A 105 10.55 -8.94 -1.47
N LEU A 106 10.68 -9.73 -2.55
CA LEU A 106 11.46 -10.94 -2.54
C LEU A 106 12.93 -10.54 -2.44
N ALA A 107 13.67 -11.23 -1.56
CA ALA A 107 15.12 -11.13 -1.58
C ALA A 107 15.59 -11.46 -3.01
N PRO A 108 16.57 -10.72 -3.55
CA PRO A 108 17.14 -11.05 -4.85
C PRO A 108 17.52 -12.53 -4.85
N PRO A 109 17.26 -13.28 -5.93
CA PRO A 109 17.82 -14.62 -6.04
C PRO A 109 19.32 -14.52 -5.78
N ALA A 110 19.86 -15.49 -5.04
CA ALA A 110 21.28 -15.52 -4.70
C ALA A 110 22.07 -15.23 -5.97
N ALA A 111 22.93 -14.20 -5.93
CA ALA A 111 23.72 -13.82 -7.07
C ALA A 111 24.40 -15.08 -7.61
N ILE A 112 24.16 -15.38 -8.89
CA ILE A 112 24.95 -16.39 -9.60
C ILE A 112 26.40 -16.01 -9.34
N ASP A 113 27.17 -16.96 -8.82
CA ASP A 113 28.55 -16.75 -8.42
C ASP A 113 29.29 -16.03 -9.56
N HIS A 114 29.64 -14.77 -9.31
CA HIS A 114 30.22 -13.90 -10.33
C HIS A 114 31.54 -14.51 -10.83
N ASP A 115 32.24 -15.26 -9.97
CA ASP A 115 33.48 -15.93 -10.30
C ASP A 115 33.25 -17.07 -11.31
N GLN A 116 32.08 -17.71 -11.28
CA GLN A 116 31.69 -18.75 -12.23
C GLN A 116 31.34 -18.19 -13.61
N GLN A 117 30.69 -17.01 -13.67
CA GLN A 117 30.42 -16.32 -14.93
C GLN A 117 31.69 -15.76 -15.56
N VAL A 118 32.58 -15.21 -14.74
CA VAL A 118 33.90 -14.72 -15.18
C VAL A 118 34.76 -15.89 -15.68
N ALA A 119 34.75 -17.03 -14.99
CA ALA A 119 35.43 -18.24 -15.46
C ALA A 119 34.90 -18.73 -16.81
N ALA A 120 33.58 -18.70 -17.04
CA ALA A 120 33.00 -19.10 -18.32
C ALA A 120 33.42 -18.17 -19.49
N ILE A 121 33.67 -16.89 -19.23
CA ILE A 121 34.08 -15.90 -20.24
C ILE A 121 35.60 -15.99 -20.53
N ILE A 122 36.42 -16.28 -19.51
CA ILE A 122 37.90 -16.20 -19.60
C ILE A 122 38.55 -17.58 -19.86
N GLY A 123 37.76 -18.63 -20.11
CA GLY A 123 38.27 -19.93 -20.52
C GLY A 123 38.49 -20.94 -19.38
N GLY A 124 37.65 -20.87 -18.35
CA GLY A 124 37.30 -22.05 -17.54
C GLY A 124 37.90 -22.15 -16.14
N HIS A 125 38.67 -21.16 -15.66
CA HIS A 125 39.29 -21.26 -14.32
C HIS A 125 38.69 -20.27 -13.31
N VAL A 126 38.15 -20.81 -12.22
CA VAL A 126 37.59 -20.04 -11.10
C VAL A 126 38.74 -19.53 -10.23
N VAL A 127 38.75 -18.22 -9.95
CA VAL A 127 39.75 -17.59 -9.09
C VAL A 127 39.73 -18.28 -7.72
N ARG A 128 40.91 -18.69 -7.22
CA ARG A 128 41.15 -19.47 -5.98
C ARG A 128 41.06 -21.00 -6.11
N ALA A 129 40.73 -21.55 -7.28
CA ALA A 129 40.96 -22.97 -7.53
C ALA A 129 42.46 -23.26 -7.72
N PRO A 130 43.02 -24.30 -7.08
CA PRO A 130 44.44 -24.63 -7.20
C PRO A 130 44.80 -24.97 -8.66
N PHE A 131 45.84 -24.31 -9.19
CA PHE A 131 46.42 -24.68 -10.47
C PHE A 131 47.31 -25.91 -10.27
N ASN A 132 46.95 -27.03 -10.89
CA ASN A 132 47.83 -28.20 -10.94
C ASN A 132 48.73 -28.04 -12.17
N LEU A 133 49.81 -27.28 -12.00
CA LEU A 133 50.86 -27.14 -13.02
C LEU A 133 51.75 -28.38 -12.95
N ASP A 134 51.65 -29.25 -13.95
CA ASP A 134 52.55 -30.38 -14.12
C ASP A 134 53.88 -29.88 -14.70
N ILE A 135 54.90 -29.83 -13.86
CA ILE A 135 56.19 -29.20 -14.19
C ILE A 135 56.98 -30.04 -15.22
N ASP A 136 56.67 -31.33 -15.33
CA ASP A 136 57.33 -32.25 -16.28
C ASP A 136 56.91 -32.00 -17.75
N ALA A 137 55.90 -31.16 -18.00
CA ALA A 137 55.43 -30.81 -19.34
C ALA A 137 56.14 -29.57 -19.96
N LEU A 138 57.12 -28.98 -19.27
CA LEU A 138 57.83 -27.75 -19.70
C LEU A 138 59.23 -27.98 -20.31
N VAL A 139 59.53 -29.19 -20.80
CA VAL A 139 60.77 -29.51 -21.56
C VAL A 139 60.55 -29.43 -23.06
#